data_AF-A0A7I7WPI7-F1
#
_entry.id   AF-A0A7I7WPI7-F1
#
_cell.length_a   1.000
_cell.length_b   1.000
_cell.length_c   1.000
_cell.angle_alpha   90.00
_cell.angle_beta   90.00
_cell.angle_gamma   90.00
#
_symmetry.space_group_name_H-M   'P 1'
#
loop_
_entity.id
_entity.type
_entity.pdbx_description
1 polymer ?
#
loop_
_entity_poly.entity_id
_entity_poly.type
_entity_poly.pdbx_seq_one_letter_code
_entity_poly.pdbx_strand_id
1 'polypeptide(L)'
;MTDEMPDYASQVKRWTEVTKLVAAGSWEGIRCPQNGDADLVIDKRLWVAAGDVADRRHEYWIHCPGCGAEIIFHSRDDYEPQLPESN
;
A
#
# COMPACT_ATOMS: atom_id res chain seq x y z
N MET A 1 -13.34 4.97 -28.27
CA MET A 1 -12.62 5.38 -27.05
C MET A 1 -12.37 4.08 -26.30
N THR A 2 -11.24 3.43 -26.58
CA THR A 2 -10.88 2.17 -25.92
C THR A 2 -10.47 2.49 -24.51
N ASP A 3 -11.31 2.08 -23.56
CA ASP A 3 -11.00 1.98 -22.15
C ASP A 3 -9.89 0.94 -22.01
N GLU A 4 -8.63 1.37 -22.18
CA GLU A 4 -7.47 0.52 -21.98
C GLU A 4 -7.34 0.26 -20.48
N MET A 5 -8.00 -0.80 -19.99
CA MET A 5 -7.63 -1.40 -18.73
C MET A 5 -6.12 -1.65 -18.76
N PRO A 6 -5.34 -1.09 -17.83
CA PRO A 6 -3.90 -1.27 -17.82
C PRO A 6 -3.60 -2.76 -17.78
N ASP A 7 -2.66 -3.21 -18.63
CA ASP A 7 -2.28 -4.62 -18.65
C ASP A 7 -1.77 -5.05 -17.26
N TYR A 8 -1.94 -6.32 -16.94
CA TYR A 8 -1.66 -6.86 -15.61
C TYR A 8 -0.22 -6.55 -15.16
N ALA A 9 0.78 -6.61 -16.05
CA ALA A 9 2.16 -6.35 -15.69
C ALA A 9 2.39 -4.88 -15.32
N SER A 10 1.77 -3.96 -16.06
CA SER A 10 1.77 -2.53 -15.72
C SER A 10 1.11 -2.25 -14.37
N GLN A 11 0.00 -2.92 -14.04
CA GLN A 11 -0.66 -2.77 -12.74
C GLN A 11 0.22 -3.27 -11.60
N VAL A 12 0.81 -4.46 -11.73
CA VAL A 12 1.73 -5.03 -10.74
C VAL A 12 2.91 -4.10 -10.48
N LYS A 13 3.50 -3.53 -11.54
CA LYS A 13 4.61 -2.59 -11.39
C LYS A 13 4.20 -1.34 -10.61
N ARG A 14 3.05 -0.73 -10.92
CA ARG A 14 2.59 0.47 -10.22
C ARG A 14 2.32 0.21 -8.73
N TRP A 15 1.66 -0.91 -8.43
CA TRP A 15 1.43 -1.31 -7.03
C TRP A 15 2.71 -1.67 -6.29
N THR A 16 3.72 -2.20 -6.99
CA THR A 16 5.05 -2.43 -6.41
C THR A 16 5.75 -1.12 -6.03
N GLU A 17 5.60 -0.06 -6.81
CA GLU A 17 6.13 1.26 -6.43
C GLU A 17 5.38 1.85 -5.23
N VAL A 18 4.07 1.65 -5.15
CA VAL A 18 3.27 2.04 -3.98
C VAL A 18 3.76 1.34 -2.70
N THR A 19 3.98 0.02 -2.72
CA THR A 19 4.47 -0.69 -1.53
C THR A 19 5.87 -0.25 -1.12
N LYS A 20 6.75 0.11 -2.07
CA LYS A 20 8.06 0.70 -1.76
C LYS A 20 7.94 2.06 -1.06
N LEU A 21 7.02 2.92 -1.49
CA LEU A 21 6.78 4.21 -0.84
C LEU A 21 6.25 4.03 0.59
N VAL A 22 5.33 3.08 0.78
CA VAL A 22 4.83 2.73 2.12
C VAL A 22 5.94 2.17 3.00
N ALA A 23 6.80 1.30 2.48
CA ALA A 23 7.95 0.78 3.20
C ALA A 23 9.01 1.85 3.53
N ALA A 24 9.09 2.91 2.72
CA ALA A 24 9.92 4.08 3.00
C ALA A 24 9.29 5.04 4.03
N GLY A 25 8.04 4.82 4.45
CA GLY A 25 7.32 5.71 5.36
C GLY A 25 6.69 6.94 4.68
N SER A 26 6.71 7.01 3.35
CA SER A 26 6.14 8.12 2.56
C SER A 26 4.66 7.91 2.29
N TRP A 27 3.83 7.84 3.35
CA TRP A 27 2.43 7.42 3.25
C TRP A 27 1.51 8.51 2.69
N GLU A 28 1.87 9.78 2.86
CA GLU A 28 1.07 10.91 2.38
C GLU A 28 1.25 11.15 0.88
N GLY A 29 0.16 11.55 0.20
CA GLY A 29 0.18 11.95 -1.20
C GLY A 29 0.43 10.82 -2.21
N ILE A 30 0.43 9.55 -1.77
CA ILE A 30 0.49 8.42 -2.71
C ILE A 30 -0.82 8.37 -3.50
N ARG A 31 -0.78 8.75 -4.77
CA ARG A 31 -1.94 8.69 -5.67
C ARG A 31 -2.28 7.26 -6.04
N CYS A 32 -3.57 6.96 -6.17
CA CYS A 32 -4.03 5.67 -6.63
C CYS A 32 -3.52 5.35 -8.04
N PRO A 33 -2.87 4.20 -8.26
CA PRO A 33 -2.31 3.85 -9.56
C PRO A 33 -3.35 3.46 -10.63
N GLN A 34 -4.60 3.24 -10.22
CA GLN A 34 -5.70 2.89 -11.12
C GLN A 34 -6.40 4.12 -11.72
N ASN A 35 -6.76 5.12 -10.90
CA ASN A 35 -7.49 6.30 -11.37
C ASN A 35 -6.66 7.61 -11.29
N GLY A 36 -5.63 7.68 -10.46
CA GLY A 36 -4.82 8.89 -10.26
C GLY A 36 -5.51 10.02 -9.48
N ASP A 37 -6.76 9.84 -9.06
CA ASP A 37 -7.62 10.94 -8.57
C ASP A 37 -7.66 11.07 -7.04
N ALA A 38 -7.49 9.97 -6.32
CA ALA A 38 -7.55 9.95 -4.86
C ALA A 38 -6.23 9.49 -4.25
N ASP A 39 -5.92 10.04 -3.08
CA ASP A 39 -4.82 9.55 -2.25
C ASP A 39 -5.21 8.19 -1.65
N LEU A 40 -4.23 7.29 -1.58
CA LEU A 40 -4.38 5.98 -0.97
C LEU A 40 -4.45 6.13 0.55
N VAL A 41 -5.32 5.35 1.15
CA VAL A 41 -5.41 5.18 2.61
C VAL A 41 -4.63 3.92 2.96
N ILE A 42 -3.79 4.02 4.00
CA ILE A 42 -2.97 2.90 4.48
C ILE A 42 -3.36 2.58 5.93
N ASP A 43 -3.90 1.40 6.15
CA ASP A 43 -4.15 0.86 7.48
C ASP A 43 -3.09 -0.19 7.83
N LYS A 44 -2.54 -0.11 9.05
CA LYS A 44 -1.57 -1.07 9.59
C LYS A 44 -2.20 -1.86 10.72
N ARG A 45 -2.07 -3.18 10.71
CA ARG A 45 -2.47 -4.05 11.82
C ARG A 45 -1.47 -5.16 12.09
N LEU A 46 -1.40 -5.61 13.34
CA LEU A 46 -0.60 -6.77 13.70
C LEU A 46 -1.28 -8.04 13.14
N TRP A 47 -0.51 -8.83 12.40
CA TRP A 47 -0.91 -10.12 11.87
C TRP A 47 -0.05 -11.23 12.48
N VAL A 48 -0.68 -12.34 12.83
CA VAL A 48 0.00 -13.50 13.39
C VAL A 48 -0.34 -14.68 12.49
N ALA A 49 0.69 -15.38 11.99
CA ALA A 49 0.48 -16.56 11.18
C ALA A 49 -0.28 -17.63 11.97
N ALA A 50 -1.31 -18.22 11.37
CA ALA A 50 -2.06 -19.30 12.00
C ALA A 50 -1.12 -20.49 12.30
N GLY A 51 -0.96 -20.81 13.58
CA GLY A 51 -0.11 -21.92 14.04
C GLY A 51 1.30 -21.54 14.46
N ASP A 52 1.72 -20.28 14.29
CA ASP A 52 3.01 -19.78 14.79
C ASP A 52 2.86 -18.37 15.41
N VAL A 53 2.66 -18.34 16.73
CA VAL A 53 2.55 -17.10 17.52
C VAL A 53 3.86 -16.30 17.58
N ALA A 54 4.99 -16.91 17.20
CA ALA A 54 6.27 -16.24 17.11
C ALA A 54 6.46 -15.54 15.74
N ASP A 55 5.74 -15.96 14.68
CA ASP A 55 5.75 -15.27 13.38
C ASP A 55 4.75 -14.10 13.38
N ARG A 56 5.08 -13.09 14.19
CA ARG A 56 4.40 -11.79 14.20
C ARG A 56 4.84 -10.97 13.00
N ARG A 57 3.88 -10.48 12.23
CA ARG A 57 4.08 -9.60 11.08
C ARG A 57 3.16 -8.40 11.17
N HIS A 58 3.45 -7.40 10.38
CA HIS A 58 2.61 -6.26 10.14
C HIS A 58 1.90 -6.47 8.80
N GLU A 59 0.58 -6.30 8.81
CA GLU A 59 -0.25 -6.32 7.61
C GLU A 59 -0.64 -4.89 7.26
N TYR A 60 -0.34 -4.51 6.02
CA TYR A 60 -0.60 -3.19 5.47
C TYR A 60 -1.71 -3.31 4.44
N TRP A 61 -2.81 -2.61 4.67
CA TRP A 61 -3.97 -2.52 3.80
C TRP A 61 -3.90 -1.18 3.09
N ILE A 62 -3.66 -1.20 1.79
CA ILE A 62 -3.58 0.02 0.97
C ILE A 62 -4.78 0.03 0.06
N HIS A 63 -5.69 0.99 0.26
CA HIS A 63 -6.92 1.08 -0.50
C HIS A 63 -7.17 2.48 -1.06
N CYS A 64 -7.80 2.55 -2.22
CA CYS A 64 -8.27 3.79 -2.83
C CYS A 64 -9.76 4.01 -2.49
N PRO A 65 -10.13 5.08 -1.78
CA PRO A 65 -11.53 5.36 -1.48
C PRO A 65 -12.35 5.78 -2.71
N GLY A 66 -11.68 6.21 -3.79
CA GLY A 66 -12.34 6.69 -5.01
C GLY A 66 -12.80 5.57 -5.95
N CYS A 67 -11.94 4.59 -6.21
CA CYS A 67 -12.25 3.48 -7.13
C CYS A 67 -12.39 2.11 -6.45
N GLY A 68 -12.10 2.00 -5.14
CA GLY A 68 -12.17 0.75 -4.39
C GLY A 68 -10.99 -0.21 -4.64
N ALA A 69 -9.97 0.21 -5.38
CA ALA A 69 -8.78 -0.60 -5.61
C ALA A 69 -8.01 -0.84 -4.31
N GLU A 70 -7.62 -2.08 -4.04
CA GLU A 70 -6.89 -2.44 -2.81
C GLU A 70 -5.76 -3.44 -3.07
N ILE A 71 -4.72 -3.35 -2.24
CA ILE A 71 -3.72 -4.39 -2.08
C ILE A 71 -3.41 -4.60 -0.59
N ILE A 72 -2.97 -5.81 -0.28
CA ILE A 72 -2.53 -6.19 1.06
C ILE A 72 -1.13 -6.79 0.95
N PHE A 73 -0.23 -6.41 1.85
CA PHE A 73 1.04 -7.11 2.00
C PHE A 73 1.44 -7.27 3.47
N HIS A 74 2.24 -8.29 3.73
CA HIS A 74 2.77 -8.61 5.05
C HIS A 74 4.27 -8.34 5.10
N SER A 75 4.74 -7.66 6.14
CA SER A 75 6.17 -7.52 6.42
C SER A 75 6.48 -7.86 7.88
N ARG A 76 7.71 -8.30 8.15
CA ARG A 76 8.21 -8.39 9.54
C ARG A 76 8.65 -7.03 10.07
N ASP A 77 8.95 -6.11 9.18
CA ASP A 77 9.32 -4.74 9.54
C ASP A 77 8.06 -3.95 9.89
N ASP A 78 8.21 -3.08 10.89
CA ASP A 78 7.21 -2.11 11.30
C ASP A 78 7.46 -0.77 10.57
N TYR A 79 6.84 -0.61 9.40
CA TYR A 79 6.85 0.63 8.65
C TYR A 79 5.84 1.59 9.26
N GLU A 80 6.26 2.84 9.44
CA GLU A 80 5.45 3.92 9.99
C GLU A 80 5.58 5.14 9.09
N PRO A 81 4.55 6.01 9.04
CA PRO A 81 4.67 7.26 8.32
C PRO A 81 5.80 8.09 8.93
N GLN A 82 6.76 8.50 8.09
CA GLN A 82 7.75 9.49 8.49
C GLN A 82 7.06 10.86 8.44
N LEU A 83 6.77 11.42 9.62
CA LEU A 83 6.30 12.81 9.68
C LEU A 83 7.36 13.70 9.04
N PRO A 84 6.98 14.69 8.21
CA PRO A 84 7.95 15.67 7.75
C PRO A 84 8.58 16.32 8.98
N GLU A 85 9.92 16.25 9.08
CA GLU A 85 10.65 16.97 10.12
C GLU A 85 10.21 18.43 10.07
N SER A 86 9.52 18.88 11.12
CA SER A 86 9.08 20.27 11.23
C SER A 86 10.33 21.13 11.35
N ASN A 87 10.74 21.75 10.24
CA ASN A 87 11.88 22.66 10.17
C ASN A 87 11.46 24.09 10.50
#